data_AF-A0A947PKA2-F1
#
_entry.id   AF-A0A947PKA2-F1
#
_cell.length_a   1.000
_cell.length_b   1.000
_cell.length_c   1.000
_cell.angle_alpha   90.00
_cell.angle_beta   90.00
_cell.angle_gamma   90.00
#
_symmetry.space_group_name_H-M   'P 1'
#
loop_
_entity.id
_entity.type
_entity.pdbx_description
1 polymer ?
#
loop_
_entity_poly.entity_id
_entity_poly.type
_entity_poly.pdbx_seq_one_letter_code
_entity_poly.pdbx_strand_id
1 'polypeptide(L)'
;MLAALWPGLSGASSQLALAKGCYNCHGEPPRKNVPSFSQLALSNAKYQGQTDAARKLAQKLCEGTLFAHIAAHERLSEKEAETLIQWVIDGAK
;
A
#
# COMPACT_ATOMS: atom_id res chain seq x y z
N MET A 1 2.57 -11.94 -26.03
CA MET A 1 1.89 -11.66 -24.75
C MET A 1 2.00 -10.16 -24.52
N LEU A 2 0.88 -9.43 -24.65
CA LEU A 2 0.84 -7.97 -24.58
C LEU A 2 0.86 -7.53 -23.12
N ALA A 3 1.98 -6.98 -22.66
CA ALA A 3 2.05 -6.28 -21.38
C ALA A 3 1.29 -4.95 -21.51
N ALA A 4 0.12 -4.86 -20.87
CA ALA A 4 -0.57 -3.59 -20.68
C ALA A 4 0.25 -2.72 -19.73
N LEU A 5 1.08 -1.84 -20.29
CA LEU A 5 1.69 -0.73 -19.58
C LEU A 5 0.57 0.30 -19.35
N TRP A 6 0.00 0.34 -18.14
CA TRP A 6 -0.81 1.48 -17.69
C TRP A 6 0.14 2.52 -17.04
N PRO A 7 0.53 3.62 -17.73
CA PRO A 7 1.55 4.52 -17.21
C PRO A 7 1.01 5.58 -16.24
N GLY A 8 -0.22 5.42 -15.72
CA GLY A 8 -0.93 6.53 -15.06
C GLY A 8 -1.20 6.39 -13.57
N LEU A 9 -1.16 5.19 -12.97
CA LEU A 9 -1.58 4.99 -11.58
C LEU A 9 -0.43 5.11 -10.55
N SER A 10 0.80 4.81 -10.94
CA SER A 10 1.97 4.81 -10.05
C SER A 10 2.20 6.14 -9.34
N GLY A 11 2.16 7.26 -10.06
CA GLY A 11 2.31 8.59 -9.47
C GLY A 11 1.12 9.03 -8.62
N ALA A 12 -0.10 8.58 -8.97
CA ALA A 12 -1.30 8.92 -8.20
C ALA A 12 -1.33 8.21 -6.84
N SER A 13 -0.86 6.96 -6.77
CA SER A 13 -0.82 6.21 -5.52
C SER A 13 0.24 6.74 -4.55
N SER A 14 1.41 7.18 -5.05
CA SER A 14 2.41 7.83 -4.19
C SER A 14 1.92 9.19 -3.68
N GLN A 15 1.22 9.97 -4.52
CA GLN A 15 0.57 11.22 -4.11
C GLN A 15 -0.50 10.97 -3.04
N LEU A 16 -1.31 9.91 -3.20
CA LEU A 16 -2.29 9.51 -2.20
C LEU A 16 -1.62 9.11 -0.88
N ALA A 17 -0.54 8.33 -0.93
CA ALA A 17 0.23 7.95 0.26
C ALA A 17 0.79 9.18 0.99
N LEU A 18 1.24 10.19 0.24
CA LEU A 18 1.66 11.47 0.79
C LEU A 18 0.50 12.23 1.44
N ALA A 19 -0.62 12.36 0.74
CA ALA A 19 -1.82 13.06 1.24
C ALA A 19 -2.40 12.42 2.50
N LYS A 20 -2.30 11.10 2.64
CA LYS A 20 -2.75 10.34 3.82
C LYS A 20 -1.68 10.24 4.92
N GLY A 21 -0.50 10.83 4.71
CA GLY A 21 0.58 10.86 5.70
C GLY A 21 1.29 9.52 5.92
N CYS A 22 1.20 8.59 4.98
CA CYS A 22 1.80 7.25 5.10
C CYS A 22 3.34 7.32 5.22
N TYR A 23 3.97 8.30 4.57
CA TYR A 23 5.41 8.53 4.63
C TYR A 23 5.92 8.95 6.02
N ASN A 24 5.05 9.38 6.94
CA ASN A 24 5.44 9.69 8.32
C ASN A 24 5.97 8.45 9.07
N CYS A 25 5.56 7.25 8.64
CA CYS A 25 6.04 5.98 9.15
C CYS A 25 6.84 5.21 8.10
N HIS A 26 6.32 5.11 6.87
CA HIS A 26 6.87 4.27 5.79
C HIS A 26 7.83 4.99 4.84
N GLY A 27 8.37 6.14 5.25
CA GLY A 27 9.34 6.93 4.48
C GLY A 27 10.73 6.32 4.41
N GLU A 28 11.68 7.12 3.94
CA GLU A 28 13.10 6.80 3.88
C GLU A 28 13.90 7.91 4.60
N PRO A 29 14.50 7.64 5.78
CA PRO A 29 14.48 6.36 6.50
C PRO A 29 13.12 6.07 7.17
N PRO A 30 12.73 4.79 7.34
CA PRO A 30 11.47 4.45 7.98
C PRO A 30 11.50 4.67 9.50
N ARG A 31 10.32 4.84 10.10
CA ARG A 31 10.20 5.07 11.55
C ARG A 31 10.38 3.79 12.35
N LYS A 32 11.48 3.70 13.11
CA LYS A 32 11.74 2.61 14.07
C LYS A 32 11.66 1.23 13.38
N ASN A 33 10.67 0.41 13.76
CA ASN A 33 10.52 -1.00 13.34
C ASN A 33 9.45 -1.18 12.27
N VAL A 34 9.01 -0.11 11.60
CA VAL A 34 8.08 -0.22 10.48
C VAL A 34 8.86 -0.32 9.16
N PRO A 35 8.37 -1.10 8.18
CA PRO A 35 9.05 -1.22 6.88
C PRO A 35 8.88 0.07 6.06
N SER A 36 9.86 0.44 5.26
CA SER A 36 9.69 1.45 4.20
C SER A 36 8.77 0.93 3.08
N PHE A 37 8.31 1.82 2.19
CA PHE A 37 7.53 1.39 1.02
C PHE A 37 8.27 0.39 0.12
N SER A 38 9.59 0.52 -0.03
CA SER A 38 10.39 -0.44 -0.80
C SER A 38 10.43 -1.81 -0.12
N GLN A 39 10.56 -1.86 1.20
CA GLN A 39 10.50 -3.11 1.97
C GLN A 39 9.09 -3.73 1.96
N LEU A 40 8.04 -2.91 2.01
CA LEU A 40 6.67 -3.35 1.83
C LEU A 40 6.46 -3.98 0.45
N ALA A 41 6.94 -3.34 -0.62
CA ALA A 41 6.85 -3.88 -1.96
C ALA A 41 7.52 -5.25 -2.08
N LEU A 42 8.74 -5.39 -1.54
CA LEU A 42 9.45 -6.67 -1.51
C LEU A 42 8.67 -7.77 -0.76
N SER A 43 8.11 -7.46 0.40
CA SER A 43 7.35 -8.43 1.20
C SER A 43 5.98 -8.79 0.61
N ASN A 44 5.41 -7.92 -0.23
CA ASN A 44 4.11 -8.11 -0.89
C ASN A 44 4.21 -8.62 -2.32
N ALA A 45 5.41 -8.76 -2.90
CA ALA A 45 5.62 -9.27 -4.26
C ALA A 45 4.97 -10.66 -4.51
N LYS A 46 4.84 -11.49 -3.47
CA LYS A 46 4.14 -12.78 -3.51
C LYS A 46 2.66 -12.69 -3.90
N TYR A 47 2.06 -11.51 -3.81
CA TYR A 47 0.66 -11.27 -4.17
C TYR A 47 0.46 -10.81 -5.62
N GLN A 48 1.52 -10.60 -6.39
CA GLN A 48 1.41 -10.22 -7.79
C GLN A 48 0.62 -11.26 -8.59
N GLY A 49 -0.31 -10.79 -9.43
CA GLY A 49 -1.21 -11.62 -10.21
C GLY A 49 -2.39 -12.24 -9.43
N GLN A 50 -2.50 -12.01 -8.11
CA GLN A 50 -3.66 -12.45 -7.33
C GLN A 50 -4.77 -11.40 -7.34
N THR A 51 -5.84 -11.67 -8.07
CA THR A 51 -6.94 -10.72 -8.34
C THR A 51 -7.61 -10.14 -7.09
N ASP A 52 -7.62 -10.86 -5.97
CA ASP A 52 -8.31 -10.46 -4.74
C ASP A 52 -7.37 -10.01 -3.61
N ALA A 53 -6.05 -10.05 -3.80
CA ALA A 53 -5.11 -9.85 -2.72
C ALA A 53 -5.17 -8.41 -2.16
N ALA A 54 -5.21 -7.41 -3.04
CA ALA A 54 -5.26 -6.01 -2.62
C ALA A 54 -6.50 -5.71 -1.78
N ARG A 55 -7.69 -6.10 -2.26
CA ARG A 55 -8.96 -5.93 -1.52
C ARG A 55 -8.94 -6.58 -0.14
N LYS A 56 -8.48 -7.84 -0.04
CA LYS A 56 -8.45 -8.57 1.24
C LYS A 56 -7.46 -7.96 2.23
N LEU A 57 -6.33 -7.46 1.76
CA LEU A 57 -5.34 -6.78 2.61
C LEU A 57 -5.83 -5.38 3.01
N ALA A 58 -6.57 -4.69 2.14
CA ALA A 58 -7.15 -3.37 2.42
C ALA A 58 -8.17 -3.42 3.56
N GLN A 59 -9.05 -4.41 3.53
CA GLN A 59 -10.02 -4.65 4.61
C GLN A 59 -9.30 -4.85 5.95
N LYS A 60 -8.28 -5.72 5.99
CA LYS A 60 -7.49 -5.96 7.20
C LYS A 60 -6.71 -4.72 7.67
N LEU A 61 -6.26 -3.88 6.75
CA LEU A 61 -5.57 -2.63 7.08
C LEU A 61 -6.55 -1.66 7.78
N CYS A 62 -7.73 -1.46 7.19
CA CYS A 62 -8.77 -0.59 7.72
C CYS A 62 -9.35 -1.09 9.06
N GLU A 63 -9.51 -2.41 9.23
CA GLU A 63 -10.00 -3.01 10.48
C GLU A 63 -9.04 -2.82 11.67
N GLY A 64 -7.76 -2.49 11.43
CA GLY A 64 -6.77 -2.25 12.49
C GLY A 64 -6.29 -3.51 13.22
N THR A 65 -6.76 -4.71 12.83
CA THR A 65 -6.48 -5.97 13.53
C THR A 65 -5.04 -6.47 13.35
N LEU A 66 -4.34 -6.02 12.31
CA LEU A 66 -2.98 -6.47 12.00
C LEU A 66 -1.86 -5.71 12.73
N PHE A 67 -2.06 -4.46 13.13
CA PHE A 67 -0.95 -3.55 13.46
C PHE A 67 -1.12 -2.69 14.73
N ALA A 68 -1.98 -3.13 15.66
CA ALA A 68 -2.56 -2.27 16.69
C ALA A 68 -3.42 -1.15 16.07
N HIS A 69 -4.25 -0.49 16.88
CA HIS A 69 -5.14 0.58 16.43
C HIS A 69 -4.34 1.80 15.93
N ILE A 70 -4.03 1.80 14.63
CA ILE A 70 -3.34 2.89 13.94
C ILE A 70 -4.40 3.75 13.28
N ALA A 71 -4.70 4.90 13.88
CA ALA A 71 -5.74 5.82 13.40
C ALA A 71 -5.58 6.24 11.93
N ALA A 72 -4.35 6.29 11.40
CA ALA A 72 -4.11 6.59 9.99
C ALA A 72 -4.67 5.50 9.05
N HIS A 73 -4.60 4.22 9.45
CA HIS A 73 -5.15 3.10 8.69
C HIS A 73 -6.67 3.08 8.75
N GLU A 74 -7.24 3.29 9.94
CA GLU A 74 -8.69 3.29 10.20
C GLU A 74 -9.43 4.44 9.51
N ARG A 75 -8.72 5.53 9.14
CA ARG A 75 -9.28 6.69 8.42
C ARG A 75 -9.30 6.51 6.90
N LEU A 76 -8.67 5.47 6.36
CA LEU A 76 -8.73 5.17 4.94
C LEU A 76 -10.11 4.63 4.60
N SER A 77 -10.68 5.07 3.49
CA SER A 77 -11.75 4.29 2.86
C SER A 77 -11.16 2.99 2.29
N GLU A 78 -11.98 1.93 2.20
CA GLU A 78 -11.54 0.64 1.64
C GLU A 78 -10.93 0.80 0.24
N LYS A 79 -11.50 1.68 -0.59
CA LYS A 79 -11.01 1.94 -1.95
C LYS A 79 -9.64 2.62 -1.97
N GLU A 80 -9.40 3.56 -1.06
CA GLU A 80 -8.07 4.20 -0.93
C GLU A 80 -7.04 3.19 -0.43
N ALA A 81 -7.40 2.35 0.54
CA ALA A 81 -6.54 1.29 1.04
C ALA A 81 -6.22 0.25 -0.04
N GLU A 82 -7.21 -0.17 -0.83
CA GLU A 82 -7.02 -1.09 -1.96
C GLU A 82 -6.09 -0.49 -3.01
N THR A 83 -6.28 0.80 -3.36
CA THR A 83 -5.40 1.51 -4.30
C THR A 83 -3.95 1.54 -3.81
N LEU A 84 -3.73 1.85 -2.53
CA LEU A 84 -2.39 1.89 -1.94
C LEU A 84 -1.74 0.52 -1.88
N ILE A 85 -2.48 -0.51 -1.51
CA ILE A 85 -1.95 -1.87 -1.39
C ILE A 85 -1.66 -2.48 -2.75
N GLN A 86 -2.54 -2.27 -3.74
CA GLN A 86 -2.28 -2.71 -5.10
C GLN A 86 -0.99 -2.08 -5.63
N TRP A 87 -0.80 -0.77 -5.42
CA TRP A 87 0.44 -0.09 -5.76
C TRP A 87 1.67 -0.68 -5.06
N VAL A 88 1.57 -1.06 -3.79
CA VAL A 88 2.64 -1.75 -3.05
C VAL A 88 2.93 -3.13 -3.66
N ILE A 89 1.91 -3.93 -3.97
CA ILE A 89 2.05 -5.24 -4.62
C ILE A 89 2.77 -5.10 -5.97
N ASP A 90 2.46 -4.04 -6.72
CA ASP A 90 3.02 -3.76 -8.03
C ASP A 90 4.45 -3.16 -7.99
N GLY A 91 4.97 -2.93 -6.78
CA GLY A 91 6.37 -2.58 -6.54
C GLY A 91 6.61 -1.20 -5.93
N ALA A 92 5.57 -0.47 -5.53
CA ALA A 92 5.65 0.87 -4.94
C ALA A 92 6.51 1.86 -5.77
N LYS A 93 6.40 1.75 -7.10
CA LYS A 93 7.10 2.58 -8.09
C LYS A 93 6.13 3.41 -8.90
#